data_AF-A0A0D6N5E5-F1
#
_entry.id   AF-A0A0D6N5E5-F1
#
_cell.length_a   1.000
_cell.length_b   1.000
_cell.length_c   1.000
_cell.angle_alpha   90.00
_cell.angle_beta   90.00
_cell.angle_gamma   90.00
#
_symmetry.space_group_name_H-M   'P 1'
#
loop_
_entity.id
_entity.type
_entity.pdbx_description
1 polymer ?
#
loop_
_entity_poly.entity_id
_entity_poly.type
_entity_poly.pdbx_seq_one_letter_code
_entity_poly.pdbx_strand_id
1 'polypeptide(L)'
;MNQTSSHSPGLSRRGNLASVLAAAAAAMPVIASASPHAQDAALLAVSDAFWQIHNEIWSADYLTEHEYGSPEQKTVEAKLEQLCQQEGLLVRQLAQTPARTPAGLKAKATILQSLLPDIMRDCYLSDESAEFLLLMSLLADVAGGAA
;
A
#
# COMPACT_ATOMS: atom_id res chain seq x y z
N MET A 1 -1.06 22.88 -60.61
CA MET A 1 -2.14 22.93 -61.61
C MET A 1 -2.58 21.52 -61.91
N ASN A 2 -3.90 21.33 -61.73
CA ASN A 2 -4.85 20.29 -62.14
C ASN A 2 -4.42 18.94 -62.75
N GLN A 3 -5.17 17.95 -62.24
CA GLN A 3 -5.40 16.57 -62.68
C GLN A 3 -5.77 16.46 -64.18
N THR A 4 -5.54 15.28 -64.81
CA THR A 4 -6.60 14.28 -65.15
C THR A 4 -6.12 13.15 -66.09
N SER A 5 -6.61 11.94 -65.79
CA SER A 5 -7.11 10.84 -66.67
C SER A 5 -6.13 10.04 -67.56
N SER A 6 -5.91 8.72 -67.31
CA SER A 6 -6.68 7.51 -67.75
C SER A 6 -6.27 7.04 -69.18
N HIS A 7 -6.14 5.77 -69.59
CA HIS A 7 -6.55 4.43 -69.14
C HIS A 7 -5.67 3.35 -69.85
N SER A 8 -5.31 2.27 -69.14
CA SER A 8 -5.31 0.80 -69.46
C SER A 8 -4.95 0.23 -70.87
N PRO A 9 -4.86 -1.11 -71.05
CA PRO A 9 -4.08 -2.16 -70.37
C PRO A 9 -3.30 -3.07 -71.36
N GLY A 10 -2.28 -3.81 -70.89
CA GLY A 10 -1.60 -4.83 -71.70
C GLY A 10 -1.17 -6.03 -70.84
N LEU A 11 -1.95 -7.10 -70.89
CA LEU A 11 -1.76 -8.37 -70.17
C LEU A 11 -0.67 -9.26 -70.79
N SER A 12 0.29 -9.73 -70.00
CA SER A 12 0.96 -11.06 -70.07
C SER A 12 2.33 -10.97 -69.37
N ARG A 13 2.84 -11.92 -68.60
CA ARG A 13 2.52 -13.34 -68.44
C ARG A 13 3.25 -13.81 -67.17
N ARG A 14 2.61 -14.71 -66.42
CA ARG A 14 3.21 -15.76 -65.58
C ARG A 14 3.87 -15.31 -64.27
N GLY A 15 3.18 -15.65 -63.18
CA GLY A 15 3.74 -15.69 -61.84
C GLY A 15 2.72 -16.25 -60.87
N ASN A 16 2.30 -17.50 -61.08
CA ASN A 16 1.52 -18.25 -60.12
C ASN A 16 2.32 -18.35 -58.81
N LEU A 17 1.80 -17.81 -57.72
CA LEU A 17 1.79 -18.53 -56.45
C LEU A 17 0.44 -18.32 -55.78
N ALA A 18 -0.28 -19.43 -55.72
CA ALA A 18 -1.56 -19.59 -55.08
C ALA A 18 -1.43 -19.48 -53.56
N SER A 19 -2.45 -18.84 -53.00
CA SER A 19 -3.11 -19.13 -51.73
C SER A 19 -2.26 -19.48 -50.50
N VAL A 20 -2.44 -18.68 -49.44
CA VAL A 20 -2.99 -19.21 -48.18
C VAL A 20 -4.04 -18.22 -47.65
N LEU A 21 -5.29 -18.69 -47.64
CA LEU A 21 -6.45 -18.24 -46.84
C LEU A 21 -6.10 -18.28 -45.33
N ALA A 22 -6.74 -17.62 -44.37
CA ALA A 22 -7.80 -16.63 -44.26
C ALA A 22 -7.91 -16.34 -42.74
N ALA A 23 -8.45 -15.17 -42.42
CA ALA A 23 -9.34 -14.91 -41.28
C ALA A 23 -9.01 -15.49 -39.87
N ALA A 24 -8.66 -14.60 -38.94
CA ALA A 24 -9.17 -14.58 -37.58
C ALA A 24 -9.06 -13.13 -37.07
N ALA A 25 -10.11 -12.33 -37.16
CA ALA A 25 -11.20 -12.22 -36.18
C ALA A 25 -10.74 -11.50 -34.90
N ALA A 26 -11.42 -10.38 -34.65
CA ALA A 26 -11.62 -9.71 -33.38
C ALA A 26 -10.38 -9.14 -32.65
N ALA A 27 -10.32 -7.82 -32.68
CA ALA A 27 -9.71 -7.01 -31.63
C ALA A 27 -10.19 -7.49 -30.25
N MET A 28 -9.24 -7.84 -29.37
CA MET A 28 -9.43 -7.67 -27.94
C MET A 28 -8.27 -6.83 -27.43
N PRO A 29 -8.54 -5.64 -26.84
CA PRO A 29 -7.51 -4.98 -26.07
C PRO A 29 -7.19 -5.93 -24.91
N VAL A 30 -5.94 -6.37 -24.84
CA VAL A 30 -5.39 -6.98 -23.63
C VAL A 30 -5.47 -5.90 -22.57
N ILE A 31 -6.53 -5.94 -21.76
CA ILE A 31 -6.57 -5.21 -20.51
C ILE A 31 -5.50 -5.91 -19.68
N ALA A 32 -4.33 -5.29 -19.59
CA ALA A 32 -3.32 -5.65 -18.62
C ALA A 32 -4.01 -5.59 -17.25
N SER A 33 -4.37 -6.75 -16.71
CA SER A 33 -4.87 -6.90 -15.36
C SER A 33 -3.70 -6.51 -14.45
N ALA A 34 -3.65 -5.23 -14.08
CA ALA A 34 -2.82 -4.79 -12.99
C ALA A 34 -3.24 -5.65 -11.79
N SER A 35 -2.35 -6.55 -11.37
CA SER A 35 -2.59 -7.42 -10.23
C SER A 35 -3.09 -6.56 -9.07
N PRO A 36 -4.18 -6.93 -8.37
CA PRO A 36 -4.71 -6.12 -7.27
C PRO A 36 -3.65 -5.77 -6.21
N HIS A 37 -2.57 -6.57 -6.11
CA HIS A 37 -1.40 -6.26 -5.27
C HIS A 37 -0.59 -5.03 -5.69
N ALA A 38 -0.63 -4.60 -6.95
CA ALA A 38 0.10 -3.41 -7.40
C ALA A 38 -0.56 -2.11 -6.92
N GLN A 39 -1.86 -2.12 -6.61
CA GLN A 39 -2.61 -0.88 -6.30
C GLN A 39 -2.22 -0.28 -4.95
N ASP A 40 -1.94 -1.14 -3.96
CA ASP A 40 -1.58 -0.72 -2.60
C ASP A 40 -0.13 -1.11 -2.23
N ALA A 41 0.70 -1.50 -3.19
CA ALA A 41 2.08 -1.95 -2.91
C ALA A 41 2.88 -0.95 -2.07
N ALA A 42 2.76 0.35 -2.38
CA ALA A 42 3.42 1.41 -1.61
C ALA A 42 2.87 1.51 -0.17
N LEU A 43 1.55 1.39 0.01
CA LEU A 43 0.93 1.41 1.33
C LEU A 43 1.40 0.22 2.17
N LEU A 44 1.40 -0.97 1.60
CA LEU A 44 1.82 -2.20 2.28
C LEU A 44 3.31 -2.14 2.67
N ALA A 45 4.17 -1.62 1.80
CA ALA A 45 5.59 -1.42 2.13
C ALA A 45 5.79 -0.45 3.31
N VAL A 46 4.99 0.63 3.38
CA VAL A 46 5.03 1.55 4.53
C VAL A 46 4.45 0.89 5.78
N SER A 47 3.42 0.06 5.65
CA SER A 47 2.88 -0.72 6.77
C SER A 47 3.91 -1.71 7.33
N ASP A 48 4.67 -2.38 6.47
CA ASP A 48 5.75 -3.27 6.90
C ASP A 48 6.86 -2.51 7.62
N ALA A 49 7.27 -1.36 7.08
CA ALA A 49 8.24 -0.47 7.74
C ALA A 49 7.74 0.03 9.10
N PHE A 50 6.44 0.36 9.21
CA PHE A 50 5.83 0.74 10.48
C PHE A 50 5.97 -0.38 11.50
N TRP A 51 5.61 -1.62 11.17
CA TRP A 51 5.70 -2.74 12.09
C TRP A 51 7.14 -3.05 12.51
N GLN A 52 8.12 -2.86 11.63
CA GLN A 52 9.53 -3.01 11.99
C GLN A 52 9.93 -2.02 13.08
N ILE A 53 9.63 -0.73 12.89
CA ILE A 53 9.98 0.32 13.85
C ILE A 53 9.18 0.17 15.14
N HIS A 54 7.86 -0.06 15.06
CA HIS A 54 6.98 -0.23 16.21
C HIS A 54 7.46 -1.38 17.12
N ASN A 55 7.81 -2.52 16.52
CA ASN A 55 8.35 -3.66 17.25
C ASN A 55 9.75 -3.38 17.82
N GLU A 56 10.57 -2.56 17.14
CA GLU A 56 11.87 -2.16 17.66
C GLU A 56 11.72 -1.28 18.92
N ILE A 57 10.80 -0.31 18.90
CA ILE A 57 10.46 0.52 20.07
C ILE A 57 10.03 -0.36 21.23
N TRP A 58 9.05 -1.25 20.99
CA TRP A 58 8.58 -2.17 22.01
C TRP A 58 9.71 -3.05 22.54
N SER A 59 10.59 -3.58 21.68
CA SER A 59 11.72 -4.40 22.15
C SER A 59 12.74 -3.62 22.98
N ALA A 60 12.91 -2.32 22.69
CA ALA A 60 13.86 -1.46 23.39
C ALA A 60 13.35 -1.03 24.78
N ASP A 61 12.04 -0.84 24.94
CA ASP A 61 11.43 -0.53 26.25
C ASP A 61 11.57 -1.69 27.26
N TYR A 62 11.74 -2.92 26.79
CA TYR A 62 11.96 -4.11 27.64
C TYR A 62 13.44 -4.39 27.94
N LEU A 63 14.38 -3.58 27.44
CA LEU A 63 15.82 -3.84 27.62
C LEU A 63 16.43 -3.00 28.73
N THR A 64 16.85 -3.72 29.77
CA THR A 64 17.87 -3.39 30.79
C THR A 64 17.75 -2.01 31.44
N GLU A 65 17.36 -1.98 32.72
CA GLU A 65 17.46 -0.76 33.53
C GLU A 65 18.92 -0.28 33.57
N HIS A 66 19.17 0.85 32.90
CA HIS A 66 20.43 1.57 32.97
C HIS A 66 20.41 2.52 34.17
N GLU A 67 21.59 2.78 34.75
CA GLU A 67 21.70 3.76 35.82
C GLU A 67 21.27 5.15 35.33
N TYR A 68 20.50 5.84 36.17
CA TYR A 68 19.97 7.16 35.81
C TYR A 68 21.09 8.16 35.51
N GLY A 69 21.03 8.79 34.34
CA GLY A 69 22.01 9.75 33.84
C GLY A 69 23.24 9.13 33.17
N SER A 70 23.35 7.80 33.12
CA SER A 70 24.46 7.10 32.47
C SER A 70 24.55 7.41 30.96
N PRO A 71 25.75 7.35 30.36
CA PRO A 71 25.90 7.48 28.91
C PRO A 71 25.09 6.44 28.13
N GLU A 72 24.97 5.22 28.67
CA GLU A 72 24.21 4.13 28.09
C GLU A 72 22.72 4.46 28.05
N GLN A 73 22.14 4.93 29.17
CA GLN A 73 20.74 5.36 29.21
C GLN A 73 20.48 6.47 28.19
N LYS A 74 21.33 7.50 28.13
CA LYS A 74 21.17 8.61 27.18
C LYS A 74 21.22 8.14 25.73
N THR A 75 22.04 7.13 25.44
CA THR A 75 22.14 6.54 24.10
C THR A 75 20.86 5.79 23.73
N VAL A 76 20.30 5.02 24.68
CA VAL A 76 19.03 4.32 24.51
C VAL A 76 17.87 5.30 24.35
N GLU A 77 17.79 6.34 25.19
CA GLU A 77 16.76 7.39 25.09
C GLU A 77 16.83 8.12 23.75
N ALA A 78 18.02 8.50 23.28
CA ALA A 78 18.18 9.14 21.98
C ALA A 78 17.78 8.22 20.81
N LYS A 79 18.06 6.91 20.93
CA LYS A 79 17.61 5.92 19.94
C LYS A 79 16.09 5.78 19.93
N LEU A 80 15.47 5.66 21.11
CA LEU A 80 14.02 5.60 21.25
C LEU A 80 13.35 6.85 20.67
N GLU A 81 13.88 8.04 20.98
CA GLU A 81 13.37 9.29 20.42
C GLU A 81 13.42 9.27 18.88
N GLN A 82 14.53 8.81 18.29
CA GLN A 82 14.65 8.70 16.83
C GLN A 82 13.64 7.70 16.25
N LEU A 83 13.45 6.55 16.88
CA LEU A 83 12.47 5.54 16.43
C LEU A 83 11.04 6.08 16.51
N CYS A 84 10.66 6.76 17.60
CA CYS A 84 9.34 7.38 17.73
C CYS A 84 9.10 8.45 16.66
N GLN A 85 10.13 9.26 16.32
CA GLN A 85 10.03 10.22 15.22
C GLN A 85 9.81 9.52 13.87
N GLN A 86 10.53 8.41 13.60
CA GLN A 86 10.37 7.63 12.38
C GLN A 86 8.99 6.99 12.29
N GLU A 87 8.50 6.40 13.38
CA GLU A 87 7.14 5.85 13.46
C GLU A 87 6.10 6.92 13.14
N GLY A 88 6.22 8.11 13.74
CA GLY A 88 5.31 9.23 13.46
C GLY A 88 5.32 9.68 11.99
N LEU A 89 6.47 9.64 11.31
CA LEU A 89 6.56 9.91 9.88
C LEU A 89 5.86 8.83 9.04
N LEU A 90 6.05 7.56 9.39
CA LEU A 90 5.40 6.43 8.72
C LEU A 90 3.88 6.49 8.87
N VAL A 91 3.38 6.81 10.06
CA VAL A 91 1.93 7.00 10.31
C VAL A 91 1.37 8.14 9.45
N ARG A 92 2.08 9.28 9.33
CA ARG A 92 1.67 10.38 8.43
C ARG A 92 1.65 9.94 6.98
N GLN A 93 2.64 9.16 6.54
CA GLN A 93 2.70 8.63 5.18
C GLN A 93 1.56 7.63 4.91
N LEU A 94 1.25 6.76 5.87
CA LEU A 94 0.09 5.87 5.79
C LEU A 94 -1.21 6.66 5.68
N ALA A 95 -1.38 7.71 6.48
CA ALA A 95 -2.58 8.56 6.43
C ALA A 95 -2.76 9.21 5.04
N GLN A 96 -1.68 9.66 4.42
CA GLN A 96 -1.69 10.29 3.10
C GLN A 96 -1.81 9.31 1.93
N THR A 97 -1.48 8.03 2.14
CA THR A 97 -1.54 7.00 1.09
C THR A 97 -2.93 6.34 1.09
N PRO A 98 -3.74 6.46 0.03
CA PRO A 98 -5.07 5.86 0.01
C PRO A 98 -4.98 4.33 -0.07
N ALA A 99 -5.84 3.63 0.68
CA ALA A 99 -6.04 2.20 0.53
C ALA A 99 -7.12 1.95 -0.52
N ARG A 100 -6.79 1.20 -1.58
CA ARG A 100 -7.70 0.88 -2.69
C ARG A 100 -8.15 -0.58 -2.65
N THR A 101 -7.51 -1.40 -1.82
CA THR A 101 -7.77 -2.82 -1.69
C THR A 101 -8.22 -3.17 -0.26
N PRO A 102 -8.93 -4.30 -0.08
CA PRO A 102 -9.25 -4.82 1.25
C PRO A 102 -7.99 -5.06 2.10
N ALA A 103 -6.89 -5.49 1.47
CA ALA A 103 -5.61 -5.70 2.16
C ALA A 103 -5.02 -4.39 2.70
N GLY A 104 -5.07 -3.30 1.93
CA GLY A 104 -4.60 -2.00 2.38
C GLY A 104 -5.49 -1.39 3.48
N LEU A 105 -6.80 -1.60 3.40
CA LEU A 105 -7.73 -1.19 4.45
C LEU A 105 -7.46 -1.95 5.75
N LYS A 106 -7.31 -3.27 5.66
CA LYS A 106 -6.92 -4.12 6.79
C LYS A 106 -5.59 -3.68 7.40
N ALA A 107 -4.57 -3.42 6.59
CA ALA A 107 -3.26 -2.98 7.08
C ALA A 107 -3.36 -1.69 7.91
N LYS A 108 -4.10 -0.69 7.42
CA LYS A 108 -4.37 0.55 8.18
C LYS A 108 -5.16 0.28 9.46
N ALA A 109 -6.19 -0.56 9.38
CA ALA A 109 -7.02 -0.86 10.53
C ALA A 109 -6.23 -1.52 11.65
N THR A 110 -5.38 -2.51 11.32
CA THR A 110 -4.53 -3.19 12.30
C THR A 110 -3.52 -2.25 12.95
N ILE A 111 -2.94 -1.30 12.20
CA ILE A 111 -2.03 -0.28 12.74
C ILE A 111 -2.77 0.67 13.70
N LEU A 112 -3.98 1.11 13.34
CA LEU A 112 -4.77 1.96 14.23
C LEU A 112 -5.18 1.22 15.51
N GLN A 113 -5.48 -0.07 15.42
CA GLN A 113 -5.80 -0.89 16.59
C GLN A 113 -4.65 -1.00 17.59
N SER A 114 -3.38 -0.98 17.13
CA SER A 114 -2.24 -0.99 18.05
C SER A 114 -1.97 0.38 18.65
N LEU A 115 -2.09 1.46 17.87
CA LEU A 115 -1.74 2.81 18.32
C LEU A 115 -2.81 3.48 19.19
N LEU A 116 -4.09 3.30 18.87
CA LEU A 116 -5.16 4.07 19.50
C LEU A 116 -5.29 3.83 21.01
N PRO A 117 -5.21 2.60 21.54
CA PRO A 117 -5.27 2.38 22.98
C PRO A 117 -4.18 3.13 23.75
N ASP A 118 -2.96 3.17 23.22
CA ASP A 118 -1.82 3.87 23.83
C ASP A 118 -2.03 5.38 23.79
N ILE A 119 -2.47 5.92 22.65
CA ILE A 119 -2.80 7.35 22.52
C ILE A 119 -3.90 7.76 23.50
N MET A 120 -4.94 6.95 23.65
CA MET A 120 -6.04 7.24 24.59
C MET A 120 -5.52 7.30 26.03
N ARG A 121 -4.68 6.34 26.41
CA ARG A 121 -4.04 6.27 27.72
C ARG A 121 -3.14 7.48 27.99
N ASP A 122 -2.26 7.81 27.05
CA ASP A 122 -1.28 8.89 27.20
C ASP A 122 -1.94 10.28 27.20
N CYS A 123 -3.04 10.42 26.48
CA CYS A 123 -3.82 11.66 26.45
C CYS A 123 -4.88 11.74 27.57
N TYR A 124 -4.94 10.75 28.47
CA TYR A 124 -5.96 10.64 29.53
C TYR A 124 -7.39 10.72 29.00
N LEU A 125 -7.62 10.15 27.81
CA LEU A 125 -8.94 10.03 27.19
C LEU A 125 -9.62 8.73 27.66
N SER A 126 -10.95 8.76 27.77
CA SER A 126 -11.71 7.58 28.19
C SER A 126 -11.78 6.53 27.08
N ASP A 127 -11.14 5.39 27.32
CA ASP A 127 -11.24 4.16 26.53
C ASP A 127 -12.61 3.44 26.68
N GLU A 128 -13.45 3.91 27.59
CA GLU A 128 -14.84 3.45 27.76
C GLU A 128 -15.85 4.32 27.00
N SER A 129 -15.40 5.38 26.30
CA SER A 129 -16.29 6.22 25.50
C SER A 129 -16.94 5.41 24.38
N ALA A 130 -18.25 5.63 24.16
CA ALA A 130 -19.01 4.92 23.15
C ALA A 130 -18.43 5.12 21.74
N GLU A 131 -17.88 6.31 21.47
CA GLU A 131 -17.21 6.66 20.22
C GLU A 131 -15.94 5.87 20.01
N PHE A 132 -15.11 5.70 21.05
CA PHE A 132 -13.91 4.87 20.98
C PHE A 132 -14.27 3.40 20.77
N LEU A 133 -15.24 2.88 21.53
CA LEU A 133 -15.70 1.50 21.37
C LEU A 133 -16.26 1.24 19.97
N LEU A 134 -17.02 2.18 19.42
CA LEU A 134 -17.54 2.11 18.05
C LEU A 134 -16.40 2.14 17.01
N LEU A 135 -15.40 2.99 17.21
CA LEU A 135 -14.21 3.05 16.35
C LEU A 135 -13.45 1.72 16.39
N MET A 136 -13.18 1.18 17.57
CA MET A 136 -12.49 -0.11 17.72
C MET A 136 -13.27 -1.28 17.11
N SER A 137 -14.61 -1.27 17.25
CA SER A 137 -15.49 -2.23 16.57
C SER A 137 -15.37 -2.13 15.05
N LEU A 138 -15.44 -0.92 14.48
CA LEU A 138 -15.29 -0.71 13.04
C LEU A 138 -13.91 -1.17 12.54
N LEU A 139 -12.85 -0.87 13.29
CA LEU A 139 -11.50 -1.32 12.94
C LEU A 139 -11.39 -2.85 12.97
N ALA A 140 -12.08 -3.52 13.90
CA ALA A 140 -12.12 -4.99 13.95
C ALA A 140 -12.81 -5.56 12.70
N ASP A 141 -13.95 -5.00 12.30
CA ASP A 141 -14.67 -5.41 11.09
C ASP A 141 -13.78 -5.27 9.84
N VAL A 142 -13.06 -4.14 9.72
CA VAL A 142 -12.17 -3.86 8.58
C VAL A 142 -10.91 -4.73 8.60
N ALA A 143 -10.38 -5.08 9.77
CA ALA A 143 -9.22 -5.95 9.90
C ALA A 143 -9.53 -7.44 9.57
N GLY A 144 -10.80 -7.77 9.32
CA GLY A 144 -11.27 -9.14 9.09
C GLY A 144 -11.52 -9.88 10.39
N GLY A 145 -11.92 -9.16 11.44
CA GLY A 145 -12.49 -9.76 12.65
C GLY A 145 -13.71 -10.59 12.26
N ALA A 146 -13.63 -11.88 12.56
CA ALA A 146 -14.83 -12.70 12.61
C ALA A 146 -15.69 -12.16 13.77
N ALA A 147 -16.97 -11.88 13.47
CA ALA A 147 -17.99 -11.80 14.50
C ALA A 147 -18.09 -13.13 15.27
#